data_AF-A0A1W9RK48-F1
#
_entry.id   AF-A0A1W9RK48-F1
#
_cell.length_a   1.000
_cell.length_b   1.000
_cell.length_c   1.000
_cell.angle_alpha   90.00
_cell.angle_beta   90.00
_cell.angle_gamma   90.00
#
_symmetry.space_group_name_H-M   'P 1'
#
loop_
_entity.id
_entity.type
_entity.pdbx_description
1 polymer ?
#
loop_
_entity_poly.entity_id
_entity_poly.type
_entity_poly.pdbx_seq_one_letter_code
_entity_poly.pdbx_strand_id
1 'polypeptide(L)'
;MKRKKFSIFKKLKKILPFGKKRRLGKIKQKRGGERISLVQYESGDWQLLVDGKPFIVKGITYAPTRVGESPDNGSIKNWMYYDYNHNGVIDCLEVWVDKNNNNIRDEDEPLTSDFKLLKDLGVNTIRIYHHPLGVNKELLRYLYKKYGIFVIMGDFLGKYALGSGASWREGTDYDNPQHQENMINSVKKMVEEFKDEPYILCWMLGNENVYGVACNADKKPASFFKFANKVARIIKKIDPHHPVMLCSGDVLYLDLFGKYCKDIDIFGTNAYRGKYGFGFLWRDVKECADKPVIITEFGAPAYGKGYTSEEAQDFQAEYLKSNWEDIMENSCGYGEGNALGGIVFEFLDEWWKAYEPYYHDKKGLFTGPFLDGYMHEEWLGIVGQGNGKNSPYQRVLRKAYFVLKKLWKK
;
A
#
# COMPACT_ATOMS: atom_id res chain seq x y z
N MET A 1 -61.91 21.32 -22.63
CA MET A 1 -61.93 20.05 -21.87
C MET A 1 -60.53 19.81 -21.27
N LYS A 2 -60.38 19.96 -19.95
CA LYS A 2 -59.11 19.76 -19.21
C LYS A 2 -58.76 18.26 -19.14
N ARG A 3 -57.55 17.83 -19.53
CA ARG A 3 -56.92 16.62 -18.96
C ARG A 3 -55.39 16.77 -18.81
N LYS A 4 -55.06 17.15 -17.57
CA LYS A 4 -53.90 16.85 -16.71
C LYS A 4 -52.57 16.39 -17.33
N LYS A 5 -51.55 17.23 -17.12
CA LYS A 5 -50.12 16.90 -17.05
C LYS A 5 -49.88 15.72 -16.09
N PHE A 6 -49.20 14.67 -16.57
CA PHE A 6 -48.47 13.75 -15.71
C PHE A 6 -46.98 14.06 -15.83
N SER A 7 -46.50 14.96 -14.97
CA SER A 7 -45.08 15.15 -14.70
C SER A 7 -44.65 14.01 -13.78
N ILE A 8 -44.15 12.91 -14.34
CA ILE A 8 -43.47 11.87 -13.57
C ILE A 8 -42.06 12.39 -13.26
N PHE A 9 -41.96 13.18 -12.19
CA PHE A 9 -40.74 13.27 -11.41
C PHE A 9 -40.47 11.87 -10.84
N LYS A 10 -39.75 11.03 -11.58
CA LYS A 10 -39.11 9.87 -10.98
C LYS A 10 -37.99 10.41 -10.11
N LYS A 11 -38.30 10.60 -8.83
CA LYS A 11 -37.33 10.66 -7.73
C LYS A 11 -36.40 9.45 -7.88
N LEU A 12 -35.28 9.63 -8.56
CA LEU A 12 -34.10 8.81 -8.36
C LEU A 12 -33.71 9.04 -6.90
N LYS A 13 -34.21 8.18 -6.00
CA LYS A 13 -33.54 7.96 -4.72
C LYS A 13 -32.09 7.67 -5.11
N LYS A 14 -31.17 8.55 -4.71
CA LYS A 14 -29.76 8.17 -4.59
C LYS A 14 -29.77 6.92 -3.71
N ILE A 15 -29.67 5.76 -4.33
CA ILE A 15 -29.25 4.55 -3.63
C ILE A 15 -27.88 4.96 -3.10
N LEU A 16 -27.80 5.20 -1.79
CA LEU A 16 -26.49 5.33 -1.16
C LEU A 16 -25.77 4.05 -1.55
N PRO A 17 -24.58 4.12 -2.18
CA PRO A 17 -23.86 2.93 -2.64
C PRO A 17 -23.63 1.94 -1.49
N PHE A 18 -23.65 2.44 -0.26
CA PHE A 18 -23.55 1.69 0.98
C PHE A 18 -24.90 1.69 1.70
N GLY A 19 -25.22 0.61 2.43
CA GLY A 19 -26.41 0.52 3.28
C GLY A 19 -26.53 1.68 4.29
N LYS A 20 -27.61 1.72 5.08
CA LYS A 20 -27.76 2.80 6.08
C LYS A 20 -26.63 2.71 7.11
N LYS A 21 -25.83 3.79 7.26
CA LYS A 21 -24.74 3.87 8.24
C LYS A 21 -25.26 3.54 9.65
N ARG A 22 -24.62 2.58 10.34
CA ARG A 22 -25.03 2.14 11.68
C ARG A 22 -24.65 3.20 12.74
N ARG A 23 -25.39 3.20 13.86
CA ARG A 23 -25.06 4.05 15.02
C ARG A 23 -23.84 3.46 15.73
N LEU A 24 -22.82 4.28 15.93
CA LEU A 24 -21.54 3.82 16.50
C LEU A 24 -21.55 3.70 18.04
N GLY A 25 -22.30 4.56 18.72
CA GLY A 25 -22.22 4.70 20.18
C GLY A 25 -21.03 5.54 20.61
N LYS A 26 -20.60 5.42 21.87
CA LYS A 26 -19.44 6.13 22.41
C LYS A 26 -18.12 5.47 21.97
N ILE A 27 -17.01 6.18 22.15
CA ILE A 27 -15.67 5.60 22.00
C ILE A 27 -15.43 4.65 23.18
N LYS A 28 -15.17 3.38 22.89
CA LYS A 28 -14.86 2.31 23.85
C LYS A 28 -13.37 2.30 24.21
N GLN A 29 -12.49 2.49 23.22
CA GLN A 29 -11.05 2.60 23.43
C GLN A 29 -10.39 3.47 22.36
N LYS A 30 -9.25 4.06 22.70
CA LYS A 30 -8.39 4.86 21.82
C LYS A 30 -6.95 4.37 21.93
N ARG A 31 -6.24 4.25 20.80
CA ARG A 31 -4.81 3.94 20.71
C ARG A 31 -4.09 4.97 19.85
N GLY A 32 -2.82 5.22 20.10
CA GLY A 32 -2.03 6.28 19.45
C GLY A 32 -2.14 7.63 20.17
N GLY A 33 -1.59 8.66 19.55
CA GLY A 33 -1.46 10.00 20.13
C GLY A 33 -2.67 10.92 19.90
N GLU A 34 -2.45 12.22 20.09
CA GLU A 34 -3.46 13.25 19.85
C GLU A 34 -3.74 13.44 18.36
N ARG A 35 -2.65 13.50 17.58
CA ARG A 35 -2.68 13.77 16.15
C ARG A 35 -3.16 12.57 15.34
N ILE A 36 -2.61 11.38 15.60
CA ILE A 36 -2.98 10.15 14.89
C ILE A 36 -3.44 9.13 15.91
N SER A 37 -4.66 8.64 15.73
CA SER A 37 -5.23 7.67 16.67
C SER A 37 -6.21 6.72 16.02
N LEU A 38 -6.31 5.52 16.60
CA LEU A 38 -7.32 4.53 16.29
C LEU A 38 -8.35 4.55 17.40
N VAL A 39 -9.62 4.65 17.03
CA VAL A 39 -10.74 4.56 17.98
C VAL A 39 -11.57 3.33 17.66
N GLN A 40 -11.97 2.61 18.70
CA GLN A 40 -13.01 1.60 18.62
C GLN A 40 -14.27 2.14 19.29
N TYR A 41 -15.42 1.97 18.65
CA TYR A 41 -16.71 2.38 19.20
C TYR A 41 -17.41 1.23 19.94
N GLU A 42 -18.46 1.53 20.70
CA GLU A 42 -19.31 0.53 21.37
C GLU A 42 -19.95 -0.46 20.39
N SER A 43 -20.16 -0.05 19.13
CA SER A 43 -20.60 -0.94 18.05
C SER A 43 -19.55 -1.97 17.60
N GLY A 44 -18.31 -1.85 18.05
CA GLY A 44 -17.17 -2.66 17.62
C GLY A 44 -16.46 -2.12 16.37
N ASP A 45 -17.00 -1.08 15.73
CA ASP A 45 -16.37 -0.43 14.57
C ASP A 45 -15.06 0.26 14.97
N TRP A 46 -14.08 0.21 14.06
CA TRP A 46 -12.80 0.88 14.19
C TRP A 46 -12.69 2.04 13.21
N GLN A 47 -12.02 3.12 13.62
CA GLN A 47 -11.76 4.27 12.77
C GLN A 47 -10.37 4.85 13.04
N LEU A 48 -9.66 5.19 11.97
CA LEU A 48 -8.45 6.00 12.04
C LEU A 48 -8.83 7.49 12.03
N LEU A 49 -8.25 8.25 12.95
CA LEU A 49 -8.40 9.69 13.07
C LEU A 49 -7.05 10.36 12.84
N VAL A 50 -7.05 11.41 12.03
CA VAL A 50 -5.94 12.34 11.83
C VAL A 50 -6.45 13.75 12.19
N ASP A 51 -5.79 14.41 13.13
CA ASP A 51 -6.19 15.71 13.68
C ASP A 51 -7.66 15.70 14.18
N GLY A 52 -8.06 14.60 14.81
CA GLY A 52 -9.41 14.37 15.32
C GLY A 52 -10.48 14.10 14.26
N LYS A 53 -10.11 14.03 12.96
CA LYS A 53 -11.05 13.80 11.85
C LYS A 53 -10.92 12.39 11.29
N PRO A 54 -12.03 11.74 10.88
CA PRO A 54 -11.98 10.47 10.18
C PRO A 54 -11.04 10.50 8.98
N PHE A 55 -10.16 9.51 8.90
CA PHE A 55 -9.17 9.37 7.85
C PHE A 55 -9.24 7.96 7.26
N ILE A 56 -9.48 7.87 5.96
CA ILE A 56 -9.37 6.63 5.19
C ILE A 56 -8.08 6.70 4.38
N VAL A 57 -7.26 5.66 4.48
CA VAL A 57 -5.99 5.56 3.75
C VAL A 57 -6.28 5.28 2.27
N LYS A 58 -6.00 6.28 1.43
CA LYS A 58 -5.98 6.22 -0.04
C LYS A 58 -4.51 6.10 -0.43
N GLY A 59 -3.99 4.90 -0.22
CA GLY A 59 -2.57 4.61 -0.24
C GLY A 59 -2.06 4.08 -1.58
N ILE A 60 -0.76 4.22 -1.82
CA ILE A 60 -0.07 3.55 -2.92
C ILE A 60 1.36 3.17 -2.50
N THR A 61 1.85 2.04 -2.98
CA THR A 61 3.28 1.71 -2.87
C THR A 61 4.05 2.58 -3.85
N TYR A 62 5.09 3.25 -3.35
CA TYR A 62 5.85 4.22 -4.14
C TYR A 62 7.36 4.03 -3.96
N ALA A 63 7.98 3.40 -4.94
CA ALA A 63 9.41 3.29 -5.10
C ALA A 63 9.71 3.21 -6.62
N PRO A 64 9.65 4.34 -7.35
CA PRO A 64 9.82 4.31 -8.80
C PRO A 64 11.23 3.79 -9.15
N THR A 65 11.27 2.64 -9.83
CA THR A 65 12.51 2.02 -10.26
C THR A 65 12.78 2.33 -11.73
N ARG A 66 14.00 2.77 -12.05
CA ARG A 66 14.40 3.04 -13.43
C ARG A 66 14.52 1.73 -14.21
N VAL A 67 14.11 1.73 -15.47
CA VAL A 67 14.35 0.61 -16.39
C VAL A 67 15.84 0.29 -16.46
N GLY A 68 16.17 -0.99 -16.37
CA GLY A 68 17.55 -1.51 -16.32
C GLY A 68 18.10 -1.71 -14.90
N GLU A 69 17.46 -1.16 -13.87
CA GLU A 69 17.85 -1.36 -12.48
C GLU A 69 17.13 -2.56 -11.84
N SER A 70 17.83 -3.34 -11.02
CA SER A 70 17.30 -4.50 -10.32
C SER A 70 18.00 -4.72 -8.96
N PRO A 71 17.27 -5.17 -7.93
CA PRO A 71 17.88 -5.66 -6.69
C PRO A 71 18.69 -6.94 -6.90
N ASP A 72 18.33 -7.81 -7.86
CA ASP A 72 18.96 -9.12 -8.06
C ASP A 72 20.42 -9.04 -8.51
N ASN A 73 20.75 -7.99 -9.28
CA ASN A 73 22.11 -7.71 -9.73
C ASN A 73 22.77 -6.55 -8.94
N GLY A 74 22.11 -6.04 -7.89
CA GLY A 74 22.60 -4.96 -7.05
C GLY A 74 22.70 -3.58 -7.72
N SER A 75 22.07 -3.38 -8.88
CA SER A 75 22.11 -2.11 -9.61
C SER A 75 21.08 -1.08 -9.13
N ILE A 76 20.07 -1.51 -8.34
CA ILE A 76 19.03 -0.62 -7.84
C ILE A 76 19.62 0.52 -7.01
N LYS A 77 19.27 1.75 -7.37
CA LYS A 77 19.67 2.94 -6.65
C LYS A 77 18.50 3.52 -5.88
N ASN A 78 18.81 4.54 -5.08
CA ASN A 78 17.79 5.21 -4.27
C ASN A 78 17.08 6.30 -5.08
N TRP A 79 15.83 6.04 -5.44
CA TRP A 79 14.99 6.96 -6.21
C TRP A 79 14.85 8.36 -5.60
N MET A 80 15.03 8.48 -4.27
CA MET A 80 14.97 9.77 -3.57
C MET A 80 16.16 10.70 -3.86
N TYR A 81 17.15 10.20 -4.62
CA TYR A 81 18.35 10.92 -5.02
C TYR A 81 18.67 10.72 -6.51
N TYR A 82 17.71 10.26 -7.32
CA TYR A 82 17.91 10.20 -8.77
C TYR A 82 18.07 11.60 -9.34
N ASP A 83 19.15 11.81 -10.08
CA ASP A 83 19.47 13.03 -10.83
C ASP A 83 20.28 12.59 -12.05
N TYR A 84 19.62 11.81 -12.92
CA TYR A 84 20.28 11.17 -14.06
C TYR A 84 20.66 12.14 -15.18
N ASN A 85 20.01 13.30 -15.24
CA ASN A 85 20.32 14.37 -16.17
C ASN A 85 21.32 15.40 -15.59
N HIS A 86 21.73 15.25 -14.33
CA HIS A 86 22.70 16.07 -13.62
C HIS A 86 22.31 17.55 -13.52
N ASN A 87 21.03 17.85 -13.35
CA ASN A 87 20.51 19.21 -13.24
C ASN A 87 20.27 19.65 -11.77
N GLY A 88 20.49 18.77 -10.79
CA GLY A 88 20.28 19.04 -9.37
C GLY A 88 18.82 18.93 -8.90
N VAL A 89 17.92 18.42 -9.74
CA VAL A 89 16.51 18.15 -9.44
C VAL A 89 16.32 16.65 -9.31
N ILE A 90 15.57 16.22 -8.30
CA ILE A 90 15.26 14.80 -8.15
C ILE A 90 14.33 14.37 -9.28
N ASP A 91 14.72 13.36 -10.07
CA ASP A 91 14.07 13.00 -11.34
C ASP A 91 12.54 12.78 -11.22
N CYS A 92 12.04 12.26 -10.09
CA CYS A 92 10.60 12.05 -9.88
C CYS A 92 9.80 13.38 -9.75
N LEU A 93 10.50 14.51 -9.60
CA LEU A 93 9.94 15.85 -9.59
C LEU A 93 9.88 16.50 -10.99
N GLU A 94 10.40 15.83 -12.03
CA GLU A 94 10.48 16.32 -13.41
C GLU A 94 10.12 15.26 -14.46
N VAL A 95 8.98 14.61 -14.26
CA VAL A 95 8.44 13.60 -15.20
C VAL A 95 7.52 14.27 -16.22
N TRP A 96 7.14 13.55 -17.29
CA TRP A 96 6.10 13.99 -18.23
C TRP A 96 5.15 12.84 -18.54
N VAL A 97 3.93 13.18 -18.94
CA VAL A 97 2.89 12.19 -19.26
C VAL A 97 2.76 12.09 -20.77
N ASP A 98 3.07 10.91 -21.30
CA ASP A 98 2.82 10.53 -22.69
C ASP A 98 1.32 10.22 -22.84
N LYS A 99 0.59 11.10 -23.53
CA LYS A 99 -0.86 11.03 -23.68
C LYS A 99 -1.29 10.20 -24.88
N ASN A 100 -0.45 10.10 -25.91
CA ASN A 100 -0.77 9.45 -27.17
C ASN A 100 0.00 8.13 -27.38
N ASN A 101 0.86 7.75 -26.43
CA ASN A 101 1.69 6.56 -26.41
C ASN A 101 2.74 6.50 -27.54
N ASN A 102 3.20 7.65 -28.03
CA ASN A 102 4.20 7.71 -29.11
C ASN A 102 5.66 7.64 -28.60
N ASN A 103 5.89 7.69 -27.28
CA ASN A 103 7.20 7.71 -26.62
C ASN A 103 8.08 8.93 -26.94
N ILE A 104 7.45 10.05 -27.29
CA ILE A 104 8.07 11.34 -27.58
C ILE A 104 7.35 12.37 -26.72
N ARG A 105 8.09 13.27 -26.06
CA ARG A 105 7.47 14.37 -25.32
C ARG A 105 7.01 15.45 -26.30
N ASP A 106 5.71 15.54 -26.52
CA ASP A 106 5.09 16.54 -27.39
C ASP A 106 5.01 17.93 -26.71
N GLU A 107 4.78 18.99 -27.48
CA GLU A 107 4.73 20.37 -26.95
C GLU A 107 3.64 20.58 -25.89
N ASP A 108 2.54 19.81 -25.97
CA ASP A 108 1.42 19.87 -25.03
C ASP A 108 1.59 18.94 -23.81
N GLU A 109 2.76 18.32 -23.64
CA GLU A 109 3.12 17.41 -22.54
C GLU A 109 4.15 18.07 -21.61
N PRO A 110 3.73 19.08 -20.82
CA PRO A 110 4.65 19.80 -19.95
C PRO A 110 5.22 18.88 -18.87
N LEU A 111 6.40 19.25 -18.37
CA LEU A 111 6.95 18.63 -17.17
C LEU A 111 5.99 18.77 -15.99
N THR A 112 5.95 17.73 -15.18
CA THR A 112 5.19 17.59 -13.95
C THR A 112 6.05 16.80 -12.95
N SER A 113 5.45 16.33 -11.85
CA SER A 113 6.09 15.42 -10.90
C SER A 113 5.19 14.23 -10.61
N ASP A 114 5.78 13.11 -10.24
CA ASP A 114 5.05 11.99 -9.67
C ASP A 114 4.24 12.44 -8.46
N PHE A 115 4.78 13.33 -7.61
CA PHE A 115 4.05 13.86 -6.44
C PHE A 115 2.78 14.64 -6.83
N LYS A 116 2.83 15.39 -7.93
CA LYS A 116 1.64 16.03 -8.48
C LYS A 116 0.65 14.99 -9.03
N LEU A 117 1.13 13.95 -9.71
CA LEU A 117 0.28 12.87 -10.20
C LEU A 117 -0.40 12.11 -9.05
N LEU A 118 0.33 11.78 -7.98
CA LEU A 118 -0.21 11.20 -6.74
C LEU A 118 -1.31 12.09 -6.14
N LYS A 119 -1.05 13.40 -6.02
CA LYS A 119 -2.07 14.35 -5.53
C LYS A 119 -3.28 14.41 -6.46
N ASP A 120 -3.05 14.42 -7.77
CA ASP A 120 -4.11 14.47 -8.78
C ASP A 120 -4.94 13.20 -8.84
N LEU A 121 -4.38 12.06 -8.43
CA LEU A 121 -5.07 10.79 -8.20
C LEU A 121 -5.91 10.81 -6.91
N GLY A 122 -5.57 11.67 -5.94
CA GLY A 122 -6.23 11.73 -4.63
C GLY A 122 -5.56 10.88 -3.56
N VAL A 123 -4.30 10.47 -3.79
CA VAL A 123 -3.46 9.80 -2.79
C VAL A 123 -3.29 10.72 -1.58
N ASN A 124 -3.41 10.15 -0.39
CA ASN A 124 -3.11 10.84 0.87
C ASN A 124 -2.01 10.14 1.68
N THR A 125 -1.53 8.97 1.23
CA THR A 125 -0.50 8.19 1.93
C THR A 125 0.36 7.42 0.93
N ILE A 126 1.67 7.37 1.13
CA ILE A 126 2.55 6.40 0.46
C ILE A 126 3.09 5.38 1.45
N ARG A 127 3.37 4.17 0.97
CA ARG A 127 4.06 3.11 1.73
C ARG A 127 5.48 2.94 1.19
N ILE A 128 6.46 3.02 2.09
CA ILE A 128 7.89 2.84 1.80
C ILE A 128 8.57 2.08 2.95
N TYR A 129 9.77 1.57 2.71
CA TYR A 129 10.64 0.99 3.74
C TYR A 129 11.84 1.91 3.98
N HIS A 130 12.33 1.97 5.22
CA HIS A 130 13.49 2.81 5.58
C HIS A 130 14.85 2.21 5.18
N HIS A 131 14.84 0.94 4.82
CA HIS A 131 15.96 0.13 4.37
C HIS A 131 15.50 -0.81 3.25
N PRO A 132 16.39 -1.33 2.38
CA PRO A 132 17.86 -1.26 2.45
C PRO A 132 18.44 0.10 2.05
N LEU A 133 17.68 0.93 1.34
CA LEU A 133 18.12 2.26 0.90
C LEU A 133 17.59 3.32 1.87
N GLY A 134 18.46 4.26 2.26
CA GLY A 134 18.12 5.30 3.24
C GLY A 134 17.02 6.26 2.76
N VAL A 135 16.49 7.08 3.66
CA VAL A 135 15.35 7.97 3.35
C VAL A 135 15.78 9.42 3.28
N ASN A 136 15.41 10.12 2.21
CA ASN A 136 15.57 11.57 2.10
C ASN A 136 14.45 12.30 2.86
N LYS A 137 14.73 12.75 4.09
CA LYS A 137 13.78 13.44 4.95
C LYS A 137 13.25 14.74 4.34
N GLU A 138 14.10 15.51 3.67
CA GLU A 138 13.68 16.78 3.07
C GLU A 138 12.70 16.56 1.92
N LEU A 139 12.92 15.54 1.09
CA LEU A 139 11.99 15.18 0.02
C LEU A 139 10.62 14.78 0.57
N LEU A 140 10.59 13.98 1.64
CA LEU A 140 9.32 13.58 2.28
C LEU A 140 8.64 14.74 3.01
N ARG A 141 9.40 15.66 3.64
CA ARG A 141 8.87 16.92 4.18
C ARG A 141 8.25 17.77 3.08
N TYR A 142 8.89 17.86 1.91
CA TYR A 142 8.36 18.56 0.75
C TYR A 142 7.07 17.91 0.23
N LEU A 143 7.05 16.58 0.07
CA LEU A 143 5.85 15.81 -0.30
C LEU A 143 4.69 16.13 0.64
N TYR A 144 4.92 16.06 1.95
CA TYR A 144 3.89 16.31 2.95
C TYR A 144 3.44 17.78 2.97
N LYS A 145 4.36 18.74 3.05
CA LYS A 145 4.00 20.17 3.13
C LYS A 145 3.25 20.64 1.89
N LYS A 146 3.64 20.19 0.70
CA LYS A 146 3.06 20.66 -0.55
C LYS A 146 1.80 19.90 -0.96
N TYR A 147 1.73 18.61 -0.67
CA TYR A 147 0.65 17.74 -1.18
C TYR A 147 -0.23 17.13 -0.07
N GLY A 148 0.18 17.22 1.19
CA GLY A 148 -0.53 16.63 2.33
C GLY A 148 -0.52 15.11 2.33
N ILE A 149 0.53 14.50 1.74
CA ILE A 149 0.68 13.05 1.64
C ILE A 149 1.50 12.55 2.81
N PHE A 150 0.90 11.66 3.59
CA PHE A 150 1.53 10.96 4.71
C PHE A 150 2.38 9.77 4.24
N VAL A 151 3.16 9.21 5.16
CA VAL A 151 4.06 8.08 4.92
C VAL A 151 3.80 7.00 5.96
N ILE A 152 3.56 5.78 5.48
CA ILE A 152 3.68 4.55 6.27
C ILE A 152 5.13 4.09 6.11
N MET A 153 5.88 4.11 7.21
CA MET A 153 7.30 3.77 7.22
C MET A 153 7.48 2.34 7.72
N GLY A 154 8.05 1.49 6.88
CA GLY A 154 8.24 0.06 7.13
C GLY A 154 9.66 -0.35 7.48
N ASP A 155 9.78 -1.37 8.32
CA ASP A 155 10.96 -2.22 8.45
C ASP A 155 10.58 -3.65 8.03
N PHE A 156 11.35 -4.28 7.14
CA PHE A 156 11.16 -5.66 6.68
C PHE A 156 11.14 -6.72 7.79
N LEU A 157 11.62 -6.40 9.00
CA LEU A 157 11.64 -7.29 10.16
C LEU A 157 12.22 -8.66 9.82
N GLY A 158 13.34 -8.69 9.07
CA GLY A 158 14.01 -9.93 8.69
C GLY A 158 13.46 -10.64 7.45
N LYS A 159 12.41 -10.13 6.80
CA LYS A 159 12.03 -10.61 5.46
C LYS A 159 13.22 -10.42 4.50
N TYR A 160 13.45 -11.37 3.59
CA TYR A 160 14.56 -11.30 2.64
C TYR A 160 15.95 -11.27 3.32
N ALA A 161 16.04 -11.72 4.58
CA ALA A 161 17.19 -11.57 5.47
C ALA A 161 17.57 -10.10 5.80
N LEU A 162 16.73 -9.12 5.46
CA LEU A 162 17.01 -7.70 5.69
C LEU A 162 16.87 -7.32 7.17
N GLY A 163 17.92 -6.68 7.70
CA GLY A 163 17.97 -6.20 9.08
C GLY A 163 18.35 -7.27 10.12
N SER A 164 18.34 -8.56 9.79
CA SER A 164 18.74 -9.62 10.72
C SER A 164 20.24 -9.90 10.73
N GLY A 165 20.95 -9.57 9.64
CA GLY A 165 22.36 -9.91 9.44
C GLY A 165 22.58 -11.35 8.96
N ALA A 166 21.51 -12.12 8.76
CA ALA A 166 21.59 -13.45 8.18
C ALA A 166 21.95 -13.37 6.68
N SER A 167 22.58 -14.42 6.15
CA SER A 167 22.70 -14.59 4.70
C SER A 167 21.36 -15.04 4.10
N TRP A 168 21.16 -14.85 2.78
CA TRP A 168 19.95 -15.34 2.10
C TRP A 168 19.75 -16.86 2.25
N ARG A 169 20.86 -17.63 2.21
CA ARG A 169 20.85 -19.09 2.32
C ARG A 169 20.46 -19.57 3.72
N GLU A 170 20.93 -18.87 4.75
CA GLU A 170 20.55 -19.14 6.15
C GLU A 170 19.11 -18.71 6.42
N GLY A 171 18.76 -17.52 5.96
CA GLY A 171 17.50 -16.85 6.25
C GLY A 171 17.41 -16.35 7.69
N THR A 172 16.52 -15.40 7.93
CA THR A 172 16.25 -14.92 9.29
C THR A 172 15.60 -16.02 10.14
N ASP A 173 16.24 -16.36 11.25
CA ASP A 173 15.65 -17.16 12.33
C ASP A 173 15.09 -16.27 13.46
N TYR A 174 13.76 -16.29 13.66
CA TYR A 174 13.11 -15.53 14.73
C TYR A 174 13.35 -16.06 16.15
N ASP A 175 14.00 -17.21 16.33
CA ASP A 175 14.46 -17.70 17.63
C ASP A 175 15.93 -17.37 17.92
N ASN A 176 16.70 -16.96 16.90
CA ASN A 176 18.10 -16.61 17.05
C ASN A 176 18.25 -15.25 17.77
N PRO A 177 18.90 -15.19 18.95
CA PRO A 177 19.04 -13.95 19.72
C PRO A 177 19.77 -12.82 18.98
N GLN A 178 20.79 -13.15 18.19
CA GLN A 178 21.56 -12.15 17.43
C GLN A 178 20.72 -11.55 16.30
N HIS A 179 19.97 -12.38 15.57
CA HIS A 179 19.04 -11.91 14.54
C HIS A 179 17.97 -11.00 15.15
N GLN A 180 17.39 -11.40 16.29
CA GLN A 180 16.44 -10.58 17.03
C GLN A 180 17.03 -9.23 17.44
N GLU A 181 18.25 -9.22 17.99
CA GLU A 181 18.93 -7.98 18.41
C GLU A 181 19.17 -7.05 17.23
N ASN A 182 19.69 -7.57 16.12
CA ASN A 182 19.95 -6.78 14.90
C ASN A 182 18.66 -6.16 14.35
N MET A 183 17.58 -6.94 14.25
CA MET A 183 16.28 -6.45 13.81
C MET A 183 15.69 -5.41 14.77
N ILE A 184 15.81 -5.62 16.08
CA ILE A 184 15.39 -4.63 17.09
C ILE A 184 16.17 -3.32 16.90
N ASN A 185 17.48 -3.39 16.70
CA ASN A 185 18.32 -2.20 16.49
C ASN A 185 17.96 -1.47 15.19
N SER A 186 17.67 -2.18 14.10
CA SER A 186 17.16 -1.60 12.85
C SER A 186 15.86 -0.83 13.07
N VAL A 187 14.88 -1.45 13.74
CA VAL A 187 13.58 -0.83 14.02
C VAL A 187 13.73 0.38 14.95
N LYS A 188 14.56 0.28 16.00
CA LYS A 188 14.85 1.42 16.89
C LYS A 188 15.41 2.60 16.11
N LYS A 189 16.39 2.35 15.22
CA LYS A 189 16.96 3.39 14.37
C LYS A 189 15.88 4.07 13.52
N MET A 190 15.02 3.29 12.86
CA MET A 190 13.90 3.83 12.09
C MET A 190 13.02 4.76 12.94
N VAL A 191 12.55 4.29 14.10
CA VAL A 191 11.61 5.05 14.92
C VAL A 191 12.28 6.29 15.51
N GLU A 192 13.49 6.18 16.05
CA GLU A 192 14.24 7.30 16.61
C GLU A 192 14.54 8.37 15.55
N GLU A 193 14.80 7.98 14.29
CA GLU A 193 15.11 8.91 13.21
C GLU A 193 13.88 9.66 12.68
N PHE A 194 12.70 9.02 12.64
CA PHE A 194 11.52 9.56 11.94
C PHE A 194 10.31 9.91 12.83
N LYS A 195 10.27 9.52 14.12
CA LYS A 195 9.07 9.73 14.97
C LYS A 195 8.58 11.18 15.08
N ASP A 196 9.48 12.14 14.96
CA ASP A 196 9.14 13.57 15.07
C ASP A 196 8.79 14.18 13.70
N GLU A 197 8.81 13.39 12.62
CA GLU A 197 8.46 13.87 11.29
C GLU A 197 6.95 14.03 11.12
N PRO A 198 6.48 15.18 10.60
CA PRO A 198 5.05 15.46 10.52
C PRO A 198 4.33 14.58 9.49
N TYR A 199 5.05 13.88 8.65
CA TYR A 199 4.48 13.04 7.60
C TYR A 199 4.25 11.58 8.04
N ILE A 200 4.77 11.13 9.18
CA ILE A 200 4.58 9.74 9.61
C ILE A 200 3.11 9.52 9.98
N LEU A 201 2.50 8.50 9.36
CA LEU A 201 1.16 8.03 9.71
C LEU A 201 1.21 6.92 10.75
N CYS A 202 2.04 5.91 10.52
CA CYS A 202 2.19 4.75 11.38
C CYS A 202 3.42 3.94 10.98
N TRP A 203 3.88 3.10 11.92
CA TRP A 203 4.97 2.16 11.72
C TRP A 203 4.47 0.83 11.20
N MET A 204 5.18 0.26 10.24
CA MET A 204 4.84 -1.04 9.67
C MET A 204 5.98 -2.03 9.91
N LEU A 205 5.66 -3.19 10.47
CA LEU A 205 6.59 -4.29 10.67
C LEU A 205 6.34 -5.38 9.63
N GLY A 206 7.39 -5.84 8.96
CA GLY A 206 7.35 -6.94 8.01
C GLY A 206 6.94 -6.56 6.59
N ASN A 207 7.06 -7.55 5.71
CA ASN A 207 6.48 -7.64 4.37
C ASN A 207 6.17 -9.11 4.08
N GLU A 208 5.00 -9.60 4.49
CA GLU A 208 4.56 -10.98 4.26
C GLU A 208 5.57 -12.03 4.76
N ASN A 209 6.19 -11.80 5.92
CA ASN A 209 7.20 -12.71 6.49
C ASN A 209 6.66 -14.13 6.63
N VAL A 210 5.35 -14.28 6.86
CA VAL A 210 4.62 -15.56 6.94
C VAL A 210 4.78 -16.49 5.73
N TYR A 211 5.20 -16.00 4.56
CA TYR A 211 5.53 -16.85 3.40
C TYR A 211 6.92 -17.49 3.45
N GLY A 212 7.76 -17.19 4.45
CA GLY A 212 9.03 -17.90 4.66
C GLY A 212 10.16 -17.57 3.67
N VAL A 213 9.99 -16.57 2.80
CA VAL A 213 11.07 -16.17 1.87
C VAL A 213 12.27 -15.60 2.65
N ALA A 214 13.37 -16.35 2.61
CA ALA A 214 14.61 -16.11 3.36
C ALA A 214 14.39 -15.83 4.87
N CYS A 215 13.41 -16.50 5.48
CA CYS A 215 13.19 -16.52 6.92
C CYS A 215 12.39 -17.77 7.34
N ASN A 216 12.24 -18.03 8.64
CA ASN A 216 11.54 -19.22 9.14
C ASN A 216 10.12 -18.95 9.67
N ALA A 217 9.47 -17.84 9.28
CA ALA A 217 8.14 -17.49 9.78
C ALA A 217 7.01 -18.42 9.29
N ASP A 218 7.16 -19.10 8.16
CA ASP A 218 6.25 -20.16 7.68
C ASP A 218 6.37 -21.45 8.52
N LYS A 219 7.60 -21.78 8.93
CA LYS A 219 7.93 -22.97 9.73
C LYS A 219 7.68 -22.76 11.23
N LYS A 220 7.88 -21.53 11.71
CA LYS A 220 7.74 -21.13 13.11
C LYS A 220 6.93 -19.84 13.28
N PRO A 221 5.67 -19.80 12.82
CA PRO A 221 4.84 -18.58 12.85
C PRO A 221 4.63 -18.04 14.27
N ALA A 222 4.53 -18.91 15.27
CA ALA A 222 4.40 -18.49 16.67
C ALA A 222 5.63 -17.71 17.16
N SER A 223 6.85 -18.09 16.77
CA SER A 223 8.08 -17.36 17.12
C SER A 223 8.09 -15.98 16.46
N PHE A 224 7.73 -15.92 15.17
CA PHE A 224 7.59 -14.66 14.43
C PHE A 224 6.61 -13.70 15.10
N PHE A 225 5.37 -14.12 15.37
CA PHE A 225 4.37 -13.22 15.97
C PHE A 225 4.73 -12.77 17.39
N LYS A 226 5.33 -13.65 18.21
CA LYS A 226 5.85 -13.25 19.54
C LYS A 226 6.95 -12.21 19.41
N PHE A 227 7.86 -12.38 18.45
CA PHE A 227 8.91 -11.41 18.17
C PHE A 227 8.35 -10.09 17.66
N ALA A 228 7.43 -10.11 16.69
CA ALA A 228 6.77 -8.92 16.18
C ALA A 228 6.05 -8.14 17.30
N ASN A 229 5.35 -8.84 18.21
CA ASN A 229 4.72 -8.20 19.37
C ASN A 229 5.75 -7.59 20.34
N LYS A 230 6.87 -8.28 20.60
CA LYS A 230 7.99 -7.75 21.40
C LYS A 230 8.52 -6.45 20.79
N VAL A 231 8.70 -6.40 19.48
CA VAL A 231 9.16 -5.21 18.75
C VAL A 231 8.12 -4.08 18.81
N ALA A 232 6.83 -4.38 18.60
CA ALA A 232 5.76 -3.38 18.73
C ALA A 232 5.74 -2.71 20.12
N ARG A 233 5.97 -3.48 21.20
CA ARG A 233 6.13 -2.93 22.56
C ARG A 233 7.35 -2.01 22.69
N ILE A 234 8.44 -2.30 22.00
CA ILE A 234 9.64 -1.45 22.00
C ILE A 234 9.33 -0.14 21.28
N ILE A 235 8.71 -0.20 20.10
CA ILE A 235 8.29 1.00 19.34
C ILE A 235 7.43 1.89 20.22
N LYS A 236 6.38 1.34 20.85
CA LYS A 236 5.46 2.10 21.72
C LYS A 236 6.12 2.76 22.93
N LYS A 237 7.29 2.27 23.39
CA LYS A 237 8.07 2.94 24.43
C LYS A 237 8.85 4.15 23.91
N ILE A 238 9.28 4.10 22.65
CA ILE A 238 10.07 5.16 22.00
C ILE A 238 9.15 6.24 21.41
N ASP A 239 8.03 5.80 20.86
CA ASP A 239 7.00 6.59 20.20
C ASP A 239 5.60 6.06 20.56
N PRO A 240 4.96 6.63 21.59
CA PRO A 240 3.58 6.29 21.95
C PRO A 240 2.54 6.98 21.05
N HIS A 241 2.96 7.86 20.13
CA HIS A 241 2.07 8.74 19.38
C HIS A 241 1.59 8.12 18.06
N HIS A 242 2.38 7.25 17.44
CA HIS A 242 2.02 6.59 16.18
C HIS A 242 1.59 5.13 16.37
N PRO A 243 0.51 4.68 15.70
CA PRO A 243 0.14 3.27 15.69
C PRO A 243 1.21 2.37 15.05
N VAL A 244 1.21 1.10 15.46
CA VAL A 244 2.06 0.04 14.87
C VAL A 244 1.19 -0.98 14.15
N MET A 245 1.52 -1.30 12.91
CA MET A 245 0.91 -2.38 12.13
C MET A 245 1.91 -3.50 11.83
N LEU A 246 1.39 -4.68 11.54
CA LEU A 246 2.12 -5.78 10.92
C LEU A 246 1.66 -5.93 9.46
N CYS A 247 2.56 -6.17 8.52
CA CYS A 247 2.25 -6.48 7.13
C CYS A 247 2.31 -8.00 6.91
N SER A 248 1.15 -8.67 6.99
CA SER A 248 1.02 -10.12 6.75
C SER A 248 0.79 -10.44 5.26
N GLY A 249 0.89 -11.72 4.91
CA GLY A 249 0.44 -12.27 3.63
C GLY A 249 -0.93 -12.91 3.78
N ASP A 250 -1.96 -12.32 3.19
CA ASP A 250 -3.37 -12.66 3.39
C ASP A 250 -3.70 -12.82 4.92
N VAL A 251 -4.61 -13.72 5.28
CA VAL A 251 -5.01 -14.05 6.66
C VAL A 251 -4.24 -15.26 7.23
N LEU A 252 -3.06 -15.55 6.68
CA LEU A 252 -2.26 -16.69 7.13
C LEU A 252 -1.92 -16.58 8.63
N TYR A 253 -2.18 -17.67 9.36
CA TYR A 253 -1.93 -17.80 10.80
C TYR A 253 -2.62 -16.73 11.65
N LEU A 254 -3.80 -16.26 11.23
CA LEU A 254 -4.54 -15.19 11.92
C LEU A 254 -4.90 -15.53 13.37
N ASP A 255 -5.10 -16.80 13.70
CA ASP A 255 -5.29 -17.29 15.07
C ASP A 255 -4.06 -17.03 15.95
N LEU A 256 -2.86 -17.27 15.41
CA LEU A 256 -1.59 -17.01 16.09
C LEU A 256 -1.30 -15.51 16.21
N PHE A 257 -1.62 -14.74 15.17
CA PHE A 257 -1.58 -13.28 15.25
C PHE A 257 -2.50 -12.77 16.37
N GLY A 258 -3.77 -13.17 16.36
CA GLY A 258 -4.75 -12.80 17.37
C GLY A 258 -4.31 -13.20 18.78
N LYS A 259 -3.65 -14.36 18.93
CA LYS A 259 -3.13 -14.86 20.21
C LYS A 259 -1.93 -14.06 20.72
N TYR A 260 -0.93 -13.79 19.88
CA TYR A 260 0.37 -13.26 20.33
C TYR A 260 0.59 -11.76 20.09
N CYS A 261 -0.11 -11.14 19.13
CA CYS A 261 0.12 -9.74 18.71
C CYS A 261 -0.83 -8.74 19.41
N LYS A 262 -0.82 -8.72 20.74
CA LYS A 262 -1.70 -7.83 21.53
C LYS A 262 -1.36 -6.35 21.40
N ASP A 263 -0.07 -6.03 21.26
CA ASP A 263 0.48 -4.67 21.19
C ASP A 263 0.62 -4.15 19.75
N ILE A 264 0.33 -4.97 18.73
CA ILE A 264 0.17 -4.49 17.35
C ILE A 264 -1.23 -3.89 17.23
N ASP A 265 -1.33 -2.66 16.73
CA ASP A 265 -2.59 -1.91 16.69
C ASP A 265 -3.46 -2.26 15.49
N ILE A 266 -2.86 -2.52 14.33
CA ILE A 266 -3.53 -2.73 13.05
C ILE A 266 -3.05 -4.05 12.43
N PHE A 267 -3.99 -4.85 11.94
CA PHE A 267 -3.67 -5.98 11.07
C PHE A 267 -3.55 -5.47 9.63
N GLY A 268 -2.32 -5.31 9.15
CA GLY A 268 -2.02 -5.02 7.75
C GLY A 268 -1.84 -6.33 6.98
N THR A 269 -2.31 -6.38 5.74
CA THR A 269 -2.15 -7.57 4.91
C THR A 269 -2.11 -7.26 3.42
N ASN A 270 -1.17 -7.88 2.71
CA ASN A 270 -1.15 -7.94 1.26
C ASN A 270 -2.17 -8.99 0.82
N ALA A 271 -3.12 -8.60 -0.03
CA ALA A 271 -4.24 -9.46 -0.40
C ALA A 271 -4.62 -9.28 -1.87
N TYR A 272 -4.49 -10.37 -2.64
CA TYR A 272 -4.79 -10.44 -4.07
C TYR A 272 -5.96 -11.39 -4.34
N ARG A 273 -7.12 -11.14 -3.72
CA ARG A 273 -8.27 -12.06 -3.67
C ARG A 273 -9.22 -12.01 -4.87
N GLY A 274 -8.98 -11.14 -5.84
CA GLY A 274 -9.75 -11.06 -7.08
C GLY A 274 -10.64 -9.82 -7.17
N LYS A 275 -11.30 -9.65 -8.31
CA LYS A 275 -12.13 -8.47 -8.61
C LYS A 275 -13.44 -8.36 -7.82
N TYR A 276 -13.73 -9.30 -6.94
CA TYR A 276 -14.95 -9.31 -6.10
C TYR A 276 -14.67 -8.81 -4.68
N GLY A 277 -13.52 -8.19 -4.43
CA GLY A 277 -13.11 -7.70 -3.11
C GLY A 277 -12.40 -8.76 -2.28
N PHE A 278 -12.44 -8.59 -0.97
CA PHE A 278 -11.63 -9.34 0.00
C PHE A 278 -12.42 -10.45 0.72
N GLY A 279 -13.72 -10.59 0.44
CA GLY A 279 -14.55 -11.67 0.96
C GLY A 279 -14.61 -11.68 2.49
N PHE A 280 -14.39 -12.85 3.10
CA PHE A 280 -14.49 -13.02 4.56
C PHE A 280 -13.35 -12.38 5.37
N LEU A 281 -12.32 -11.80 4.72
CA LEU A 281 -11.14 -11.23 5.39
C LEU A 281 -11.52 -10.29 6.54
N TRP A 282 -12.45 -9.37 6.30
CA TRP A 282 -12.90 -8.38 7.28
C TRP A 282 -13.49 -9.04 8.53
N ARG A 283 -14.30 -10.08 8.33
CA ARG A 283 -14.97 -10.83 9.40
C ARG A 283 -13.97 -11.68 10.16
N ASP A 284 -13.14 -12.43 9.44
CA ASP A 284 -12.14 -13.33 10.03
C ASP A 284 -11.24 -12.55 10.99
N VAL A 285 -10.73 -11.37 10.58
CA VAL A 285 -9.88 -10.54 11.45
C VAL A 285 -10.64 -10.01 12.66
N LYS A 286 -11.91 -9.63 12.48
CA LYS A 286 -12.76 -9.16 13.58
C LYS A 286 -12.98 -10.25 14.62
N GLU A 287 -13.25 -11.47 14.19
CA GLU A 287 -13.53 -12.62 15.07
C GLU A 287 -12.27 -13.17 15.73
N CYS A 288 -11.15 -13.29 15.00
CA CYS A 288 -9.92 -13.90 15.50
C CYS A 288 -9.03 -12.95 16.30
N ALA A 289 -9.03 -11.65 15.99
CA ALA A 289 -8.07 -10.69 16.55
C ALA A 289 -8.71 -9.40 17.11
N ASP A 290 -9.92 -9.03 16.67
CA ASP A 290 -10.59 -7.75 16.95
C ASP A 290 -9.64 -6.55 16.77
N LYS A 291 -9.10 -6.43 15.55
CA LYS A 291 -8.22 -5.34 15.13
C LYS A 291 -8.80 -4.60 13.92
N PRO A 292 -8.50 -3.30 13.75
CA PRO A 292 -8.69 -2.65 12.47
C PRO A 292 -7.77 -3.25 11.41
N VAL A 293 -8.22 -3.18 10.16
CA VAL A 293 -7.58 -3.78 9.00
C VAL A 293 -7.19 -2.70 8.00
N ILE A 294 -5.98 -2.80 7.45
CA ILE A 294 -5.57 -2.07 6.25
C ILE A 294 -5.04 -3.07 5.23
N ILE A 295 -5.49 -2.95 3.98
CA ILE A 295 -4.92 -3.74 2.90
C ILE A 295 -3.60 -3.09 2.48
N THR A 296 -2.47 -3.72 2.78
CA THR A 296 -1.14 -3.14 2.58
C THR A 296 -0.62 -3.27 1.15
N GLU A 297 -1.21 -4.17 0.38
CA GLU A 297 -1.11 -4.27 -1.08
C GLU A 297 -2.37 -4.91 -1.65
N PHE A 298 -2.89 -4.35 -2.73
CA PHE A 298 -3.83 -4.99 -3.64
C PHE A 298 -3.66 -4.43 -5.04
N GLY A 299 -3.86 -5.26 -6.05
CA GLY A 299 -3.63 -4.88 -7.43
C GLY A 299 -3.94 -6.00 -8.41
N ALA A 300 -3.87 -5.66 -9.69
CA ALA A 300 -3.96 -6.60 -10.78
C ALA A 300 -3.06 -6.14 -11.92
N PRO A 301 -2.46 -7.07 -12.68
CA PRO A 301 -1.67 -6.71 -13.85
C PRO A 301 -2.54 -6.04 -14.92
N ALA A 302 -1.98 -5.05 -15.61
CA ALA A 302 -2.51 -4.47 -16.84
C ALA A 302 -2.08 -5.25 -18.09
N TYR A 303 -1.86 -6.55 -17.94
CA TYR A 303 -1.51 -7.49 -19.01
C TYR A 303 -2.16 -8.86 -18.76
N GLY A 304 -2.49 -9.57 -19.83
CA GLY A 304 -2.92 -10.96 -19.79
C GLY A 304 -2.68 -11.65 -21.14
N LYS A 305 -2.17 -12.87 -21.13
CA LYS A 305 -1.89 -13.64 -22.34
C LYS A 305 -3.19 -13.94 -23.09
N GLY A 306 -3.23 -13.58 -24.37
CA GLY A 306 -4.41 -13.76 -25.23
C GLY A 306 -5.43 -12.62 -25.17
N TYR A 307 -5.14 -11.56 -24.41
CA TYR A 307 -5.98 -10.37 -24.30
C TYR A 307 -5.29 -9.15 -24.89
N THR A 308 -6.09 -8.19 -25.35
CA THR A 308 -5.60 -6.88 -25.81
C THR A 308 -5.15 -6.02 -24.62
N SER A 309 -4.34 -4.99 -24.88
CA SER A 309 -3.95 -4.02 -23.83
C SER A 309 -5.17 -3.28 -23.28
N GLU A 310 -6.18 -3.04 -24.12
CA GLU A 310 -7.44 -2.41 -23.71
C GLU A 310 -8.19 -3.27 -22.69
N GLU A 311 -8.42 -4.55 -23.00
CA GLU A 311 -9.09 -5.49 -22.09
C GLU A 311 -8.34 -5.67 -20.77
N ALA A 312 -7.01 -5.72 -20.82
CA ALA A 312 -6.18 -5.83 -19.62
C ALA A 312 -6.24 -4.58 -18.74
N GLN A 313 -6.26 -3.38 -19.33
CA GLN A 313 -6.45 -2.14 -18.57
C GLN A 313 -7.87 -2.00 -18.02
N ASP A 314 -8.89 -2.46 -18.76
CA ASP A 314 -10.27 -2.50 -18.25
C ASP A 314 -10.40 -3.46 -17.06
N PHE A 315 -9.77 -4.63 -17.13
CA PHE A 315 -9.73 -5.58 -16.02
C PHE A 315 -9.03 -4.99 -14.80
N GLN A 316 -7.84 -4.39 -14.96
CA GLN A 316 -7.13 -3.72 -13.85
C GLN A 316 -8.00 -2.64 -13.20
N ALA A 317 -8.68 -1.83 -14.01
CA ALA A 317 -9.54 -0.76 -13.54
C ALA A 317 -10.80 -1.28 -12.80
N GLU A 318 -11.44 -2.35 -13.30
CA GLU A 318 -12.56 -3.01 -12.65
C GLU A 318 -12.13 -3.63 -11.30
N TYR A 319 -11.01 -4.36 -11.30
CA TYR A 319 -10.45 -4.99 -10.10
C TYR A 319 -10.20 -3.98 -8.98
N LEU A 320 -9.48 -2.90 -9.29
CA LEU A 320 -9.14 -1.87 -8.30
C LEU A 320 -10.37 -1.09 -7.82
N LYS A 321 -11.34 -0.84 -8.71
CA LYS A 321 -12.61 -0.22 -8.33
C LYS A 321 -13.37 -1.09 -7.34
N SER A 322 -13.59 -2.36 -7.66
CA SER A 322 -14.37 -3.27 -6.81
C SER A 322 -13.70 -3.49 -5.46
N ASN A 323 -12.38 -3.64 -5.42
CA ASN A 323 -11.65 -3.77 -4.16
C ASN A 323 -11.76 -2.49 -3.31
N TRP A 324 -11.69 -1.32 -3.93
CA TRP A 324 -11.91 -0.06 -3.21
C TRP A 324 -13.35 0.06 -2.69
N GLU A 325 -14.35 -0.36 -3.48
CA GLU A 325 -15.74 -0.37 -3.05
C GLU A 325 -15.95 -1.33 -1.85
N ASP A 326 -15.35 -2.52 -1.85
CA ASP A 326 -15.39 -3.46 -0.72
C ASP A 326 -14.70 -2.92 0.55
N ILE A 327 -13.57 -2.22 0.42
CA ILE A 327 -12.91 -1.50 1.53
C ILE A 327 -13.89 -0.48 2.15
N MET A 328 -14.58 0.30 1.31
CA MET A 328 -15.53 1.30 1.79
C MET A 328 -16.78 0.67 2.39
N GLU A 329 -17.25 -0.46 1.85
CA GLU A 329 -18.36 -1.26 2.39
C GLU A 329 -18.06 -1.83 3.77
N ASN A 330 -16.80 -2.03 4.13
CA ASN A 330 -16.36 -2.53 5.44
C ASN A 330 -15.73 -1.45 6.34
N SER A 331 -15.79 -0.18 5.94
CA SER A 331 -15.30 0.95 6.74
C SER A 331 -16.23 1.30 7.91
N CYS A 332 -15.74 2.09 8.87
CA CYS A 332 -16.49 2.50 10.06
C CYS A 332 -17.92 2.96 9.76
N GLY A 333 -18.90 2.24 10.33
CA GLY A 333 -20.32 2.48 10.16
C GLY A 333 -21.01 1.57 9.13
N TYR A 334 -20.24 0.75 8.41
CA TYR A 334 -20.69 -0.17 7.35
C TYR A 334 -20.07 -1.56 7.56
N GLY A 335 -20.52 -2.58 6.81
CA GLY A 335 -19.98 -3.96 6.82
C GLY A 335 -19.50 -4.49 8.17
N GLU A 336 -18.27 -5.01 8.22
CA GLU A 336 -17.63 -5.41 9.47
C GLU A 336 -17.06 -4.22 10.26
N GLY A 337 -16.99 -3.03 9.65
CA GLY A 337 -16.69 -1.76 10.33
C GLY A 337 -15.24 -1.61 10.76
N ASN A 338 -14.32 -2.43 10.24
CA ASN A 338 -12.92 -2.47 10.64
C ASN A 338 -11.93 -2.07 9.54
N ALA A 339 -12.38 -1.73 8.33
CA ALA A 339 -11.49 -1.29 7.26
C ALA A 339 -11.01 0.18 7.45
N LEU A 340 -9.69 0.39 7.39
CA LEU A 340 -9.04 1.70 7.49
C LEU A 340 -8.67 2.32 6.13
N GLY A 341 -8.77 1.54 5.05
CA GLY A 341 -8.32 1.93 3.72
C GLY A 341 -7.48 0.83 3.07
N GLY A 342 -6.74 1.21 2.03
CA GLY A 342 -5.87 0.28 1.32
C GLY A 342 -4.75 0.98 0.56
N ILE A 343 -3.76 0.19 0.16
CA ILE A 343 -2.57 0.62 -0.56
C ILE A 343 -2.54 -0.13 -1.90
N VAL A 344 -2.69 0.62 -2.99
CA VAL A 344 -2.59 0.06 -4.34
C VAL A 344 -1.15 -0.35 -4.62
N PHE A 345 -0.96 -1.57 -5.09
CA PHE A 345 0.30 -2.06 -5.61
C PHE A 345 0.20 -2.14 -7.14
N GLU A 346 0.80 -1.20 -7.87
CA GLU A 346 1.68 -0.11 -7.41
C GLU A 346 1.59 1.15 -8.28
N PHE A 347 2.36 2.19 -7.98
CA PHE A 347 2.33 3.42 -8.79
C PHE A 347 2.90 3.22 -10.19
N LEU A 348 4.15 2.75 -10.29
CA LEU A 348 4.90 2.65 -11.54
C LEU A 348 5.31 1.21 -11.80
N ASP A 349 5.22 0.75 -13.05
CA ASP A 349 5.74 -0.57 -13.44
C ASP A 349 7.21 -0.75 -13.06
N GLU A 350 7.53 -1.92 -12.52
CA GLU A 350 8.88 -2.31 -12.13
C GLU A 350 9.40 -3.46 -13.01
N TRP A 351 10.24 -3.13 -13.99
CA TRP A 351 10.70 -4.06 -15.05
C TRP A 351 11.70 -5.13 -14.57
N TRP A 352 12.05 -5.13 -13.28
CA TRP A 352 12.98 -6.11 -12.73
C TRP A 352 12.29 -7.34 -12.15
N LYS A 353 10.97 -7.30 -11.91
CA LYS A 353 10.26 -8.34 -11.15
C LYS A 353 10.20 -9.69 -11.86
N ALA A 354 10.35 -9.75 -13.19
CA ALA A 354 10.50 -11.00 -13.92
C ALA A 354 11.97 -11.34 -14.26
N TYR A 355 12.93 -10.73 -13.55
CA TYR A 355 14.37 -11.00 -13.59
C TYR A 355 15.14 -10.48 -14.82
N GLU A 356 14.51 -9.72 -15.72
CA GLU A 356 15.14 -9.15 -16.93
C GLU A 356 14.91 -7.62 -17.04
N PRO A 357 15.66 -6.78 -16.28
CA PRO A 357 15.31 -5.38 -16.04
C PRO A 357 15.31 -4.44 -17.26
N TYR A 358 15.85 -4.89 -18.40
CA TYR A 358 15.92 -4.10 -19.63
C TYR A 358 14.73 -4.34 -20.58
N TYR A 359 13.88 -5.30 -20.29
CA TYR A 359 12.75 -5.69 -21.11
C TYR A 359 11.48 -5.74 -20.25
N HIS A 360 10.36 -5.20 -20.76
CA HIS A 360 9.08 -5.29 -20.05
C HIS A 360 8.47 -6.68 -20.27
N ASP A 361 8.74 -7.57 -19.33
CA ASP A 361 8.47 -8.99 -19.46
C ASP A 361 6.99 -9.33 -19.21
N LYS A 362 6.53 -10.41 -19.84
CA LYS A 362 5.13 -10.89 -19.85
C LYS A 362 4.98 -12.25 -19.16
N LYS A 363 5.97 -12.63 -18.34
CA LYS A 363 6.01 -13.88 -17.60
C LYS A 363 5.02 -13.85 -16.45
N GLY A 364 4.14 -14.84 -16.44
CA GLY A 364 3.32 -15.16 -15.27
C GLY A 364 4.19 -15.77 -14.18
N LEU A 365 4.31 -15.08 -13.04
CA LEU A 365 5.18 -15.48 -11.93
C LEU A 365 4.48 -16.38 -10.90
N PHE A 366 3.18 -16.17 -10.68
CA PHE A 366 2.34 -17.04 -9.86
C PHE A 366 0.90 -17.02 -10.33
N THR A 367 0.12 -18.03 -9.94
CA THR A 367 -1.29 -18.15 -10.31
C THR A 367 -2.19 -17.38 -9.35
N GLY A 368 -3.28 -16.84 -9.86
CA GLY A 368 -4.25 -16.12 -9.03
C GLY A 368 -5.48 -15.65 -9.80
N PRO A 369 -6.38 -14.91 -9.14
CA PRO A 369 -7.64 -14.44 -9.73
C PRO A 369 -7.42 -13.21 -10.63
N PHE A 370 -6.54 -13.35 -11.63
CA PHE A 370 -6.18 -12.34 -12.62
C PHE A 370 -6.77 -12.67 -14.00
N LEU A 371 -6.65 -11.74 -14.95
CA LEU A 371 -7.33 -11.81 -16.25
C LEU A 371 -7.10 -13.13 -16.99
N ASP A 372 -5.85 -13.57 -17.09
CA ASP A 372 -5.44 -14.84 -17.71
C ASP A 372 -5.07 -15.92 -16.68
N GLY A 373 -5.35 -15.67 -15.39
CA GLY A 373 -5.01 -16.55 -14.27
C GLY A 373 -3.60 -16.40 -13.71
N TYR A 374 -2.78 -15.46 -14.20
CA TYR A 374 -1.41 -15.26 -13.74
C TYR A 374 -1.11 -13.83 -13.28
N MET A 375 -0.23 -13.72 -12.29
CA MET A 375 0.37 -12.46 -11.89
C MET A 375 1.56 -12.15 -12.81
N HIS A 376 1.43 -11.07 -13.58
CA HIS A 376 2.51 -10.47 -14.36
C HIS A 376 3.01 -9.25 -13.60
N GLU A 377 3.97 -9.45 -12.69
CA GLU A 377 4.29 -8.44 -11.68
C GLU A 377 4.81 -7.13 -12.27
N GLU A 378 5.51 -7.16 -13.39
CA GLU A 378 6.00 -5.94 -14.06
C GLU A 378 4.89 -5.06 -14.62
N TRP A 379 3.65 -5.55 -14.66
CA TRP A 379 2.48 -4.84 -15.20
C TRP A 379 1.51 -4.40 -14.10
N LEU A 380 1.93 -4.44 -12.82
CA LEU A 380 1.09 -4.04 -11.68
C LEU A 380 0.92 -2.53 -11.53
N GLY A 381 1.78 -1.71 -12.16
CA GLY A 381 1.67 -0.26 -12.10
C GLY A 381 0.30 0.23 -12.55
N ILE A 382 -0.24 1.27 -11.93
CA ILE A 382 -1.33 2.06 -12.54
C ILE A 382 -0.78 3.12 -13.52
N VAL A 383 0.54 3.23 -13.58
CA VAL A 383 1.32 4.05 -14.51
C VAL A 383 2.44 3.20 -15.11
N GLY A 384 2.61 3.26 -16.43
CA GLY A 384 3.71 2.59 -17.15
C GLY A 384 4.88 3.52 -17.47
N GLN A 385 5.99 2.94 -17.91
CA GLN A 385 7.22 3.65 -18.32
C GLN A 385 7.39 3.79 -19.84
N GLY A 386 6.31 3.67 -20.61
CA GLY A 386 6.35 3.65 -22.07
C GLY A 386 7.13 2.43 -22.59
N ASN A 387 8.00 2.65 -23.58
CA ASN A 387 8.94 1.63 -24.07
C ASN A 387 10.27 1.58 -23.30
N GLY A 388 10.37 2.26 -22.16
CA GLY A 388 11.56 2.28 -21.30
C GLY A 388 12.70 3.21 -21.78
N LYS A 389 12.70 3.67 -23.03
CA LYS A 389 13.77 4.51 -23.60
C LYS A 389 13.98 5.84 -22.84
N ASN A 390 12.88 6.42 -22.35
CA ASN A 390 12.90 7.69 -21.63
C ASN A 390 12.86 7.51 -20.10
N SER A 391 13.09 6.30 -19.58
CA SER A 391 13.12 6.05 -18.14
C SER A 391 14.32 6.78 -17.49
N PRO A 392 14.14 7.50 -16.36
CA PRO A 392 12.99 7.45 -15.45
C PRO A 392 11.92 8.56 -15.64
N TYR A 393 11.88 9.28 -16.76
CA TYR A 393 11.08 10.52 -16.92
C TYR A 393 9.68 10.34 -17.52
N GLN A 394 9.47 9.37 -18.40
CA GLN A 394 8.18 9.18 -19.09
C GLN A 394 7.16 8.43 -18.21
N ARG A 395 5.89 8.85 -18.27
CA ARG A 395 4.76 8.21 -17.61
C ARG A 395 3.63 7.94 -18.60
N VAL A 396 3.07 6.75 -18.57
CA VAL A 396 1.86 6.37 -19.32
C VAL A 396 0.75 6.06 -18.33
N LEU A 397 -0.23 6.95 -18.17
CA LEU A 397 -1.32 6.78 -17.20
C LEU A 397 -2.34 5.75 -17.72
N ARG A 398 -2.63 4.71 -16.93
CA ARG A 398 -3.59 3.65 -17.32
C ARG A 398 -5.03 4.01 -16.97
N LYS A 399 -5.99 3.27 -17.55
CA LYS A 399 -7.44 3.42 -17.23
C LYS A 399 -7.70 3.39 -15.71
N ALA A 400 -7.00 2.52 -14.98
CA ALA A 400 -7.08 2.39 -13.52
C ALA A 400 -6.79 3.71 -12.77
N TYR A 401 -5.80 4.49 -13.22
CA TYR A 401 -5.47 5.80 -12.63
C TYR A 401 -6.68 6.73 -12.67
N PHE A 402 -7.38 6.82 -13.79
CA PHE A 402 -8.53 7.71 -13.95
C PHE A 402 -9.76 7.22 -13.16
N VAL A 403 -9.96 5.91 -13.06
CA VAL A 403 -11.03 5.32 -12.26
C VAL A 403 -10.82 5.61 -10.78
N LEU A 404 -9.63 5.32 -10.24
CA LEU A 404 -9.28 5.64 -8.86
C LEU A 404 -9.36 7.14 -8.57
N LYS A 405 -8.88 7.99 -9.49
CA LYS A 405 -8.99 9.46 -9.38
C LYS A 405 -10.43 9.93 -9.15
N LYS A 406 -11.39 9.32 -9.84
CA LYS A 406 -12.82 9.62 -9.68
C LYS A 406 -13.38 9.11 -8.36
N LEU A 407 -12.87 8.00 -7.83
CA LEU A 407 -13.31 7.43 -6.56
C LEU A 407 -12.73 8.18 -5.35
N TRP A 408 -11.47 8.61 -5.44
CA TRP A 408 -10.73 9.20 -4.34
C TRP A 408 -10.88 10.73 -4.20
N LYS A 409 -11.37 11.42 -5.23
CA LYS A 409 -11.73 12.86 -5.14
C LYS A 409 -13.16 13.13 -4.68
N LYS A 410 -13.98 12.09 -4.52
CA LYS A 410 -15.25 12.17 -3.78
C LYS A 410 -14.98 12.21 -2.29
#